data_AF-A0AAN8SA77-F1
#
_entry.id   AF-A0AAN8SA77-F1
#
_cell.length_a   1.000
_cell.length_b   1.000
_cell.length_c   1.000
_cell.angle_alpha   90.00
_cell.angle_beta   90.00
_cell.angle_gamma   90.00
#
_symmetry.space_group_name_H-M   'P 1'
#
loop_
_entity.id
_entity.type
_entity.pdbx_description
1 polymer ?
#
loop_
_entity_poly.entity_id
_entity_poly.type
_entity_poly.pdbx_seq_one_letter_code
_entity_poly.pdbx_strand_id
1 'polypeptide(L)'
;MVEFFKGLTFFILPLGFGKKRLEFFESQIKKFGGSVNYNCVPGVSHVVVEDSVAESRINCLAALKCHSQIIVKESIVLVKVSWLSMCLRQKQLTEICLYEIKWLSKSDEEGQRRPEVVNEGNDNELYDNEMITRNNGNSKSSSDNQLPVCRPNGQVIEELEKLANAYQVQKDIWRCYAYKKAINAIRLHNKQITSFQEARMLPGISDKMALKVMEIIECGKLHKVDEIVDEKTKILDLFCGIWGVGPATAESWYAQGFRCLEDLKERGKLTKRQQIGLNYYDDLQLRIPRDEVLEIYECVSREIVKIHSCLRVELVGSFRRGKETCGDVDLMIINGGPKAPGVILIELTNSLKAQGYITEDLLNIGSEGDNHHSKYFGIFKLPGESSRHRRIDFFVVPKEEYAPALVHYTGSALFNRSIKVLAAKKDMILTEHGLFRGTLRKGSEVMCRGQLVPTATEEDIFNEIGLPYRSPKQRDD
;
A
#
# COMPACT_ATOMS: atom_id res chain seq x y z
N MET A 1 -14.75 14.39 -45.50
CA MET A 1 -14.34 13.89 -44.17
C MET A 1 -13.52 15.00 -43.52
N VAL A 2 -13.68 15.31 -42.23
CA VAL A 2 -12.90 16.38 -41.61
C VAL A 2 -11.47 15.87 -41.39
N GLU A 3 -10.51 16.38 -42.14
CA GLU A 3 -9.09 15.99 -42.06
C GLU A 3 -8.34 16.87 -41.05
N PHE A 4 -8.68 16.76 -39.77
CA PHE A 4 -8.11 17.62 -38.74
C PHE A 4 -6.66 17.27 -38.36
N PHE A 5 -6.11 16.13 -38.80
CA PHE A 5 -4.68 15.82 -38.66
C PHE A 5 -3.87 16.18 -39.91
N LYS A 6 -4.45 16.87 -40.88
CA LYS A 6 -3.77 17.23 -42.13
C LYS A 6 -2.49 18.03 -41.86
N GLY A 7 -1.39 17.58 -42.45
CA GLY A 7 -0.07 18.20 -42.30
C GLY A 7 0.69 17.78 -41.04
N LEU A 8 0.10 16.94 -40.18
CA LEU A 8 0.78 16.38 -39.02
C LEU A 8 1.34 14.99 -39.31
N THR A 9 2.56 14.78 -38.84
CA THR A 9 3.27 13.50 -38.89
C THR A 9 3.50 13.01 -37.47
N PHE A 10 3.07 11.78 -37.19
CA PHE A 10 3.10 11.18 -35.87
C PHE A 10 4.13 10.07 -35.79
N PHE A 11 4.80 9.95 -34.65
CA PHE A 11 5.50 8.74 -34.25
C PHE A 11 4.88 8.25 -32.94
N ILE A 12 4.24 7.07 -32.95
CA ILE A 12 3.69 6.48 -31.72
C ILE A 12 4.77 5.59 -31.12
N LEU A 13 5.22 5.93 -29.91
CA LEU A 13 6.21 5.13 -29.19
C LEU A 13 5.54 3.80 -28.77
N PRO A 14 6.00 2.62 -29.24
CA PRO A 14 5.30 1.36 -28.97
C PRO A 14 5.30 0.94 -27.50
N LEU A 15 6.10 1.58 -26.65
CA LEU A 15 6.20 1.25 -25.23
C LEU A 15 4.87 1.53 -24.51
N GLY A 16 4.36 0.53 -23.77
CA GLY A 16 3.09 0.63 -23.05
C GLY A 16 1.85 0.35 -23.92
N PHE A 17 2.00 0.26 -25.25
CA PHE A 17 0.90 -0.04 -26.16
C PHE A 17 0.78 -1.54 -26.45
N GLY A 18 -0.43 -2.08 -26.31
CA GLY A 18 -0.77 -3.37 -26.91
C GLY A 18 -0.90 -3.26 -28.44
N LYS A 19 -0.47 -4.28 -29.19
CA LYS A 19 -0.42 -4.30 -30.67
C LYS A 19 -1.71 -3.80 -31.36
N LYS A 20 -2.88 -4.33 -30.95
CA LYS A 20 -4.18 -3.92 -31.50
C LYS A 20 -4.51 -2.44 -31.26
N ARG A 21 -4.10 -1.89 -30.11
CA ARG A 21 -4.35 -0.50 -29.74
C ARG A 21 -3.45 0.44 -30.57
N LEU A 22 -2.21 0.02 -30.83
CA LEU A 22 -1.29 0.74 -31.71
C LEU A 22 -1.86 0.80 -33.13
N GLU A 23 -2.21 -0.35 -33.73
CA GLU A 23 -2.81 -0.45 -35.07
C GLU A 23 -4.08 0.40 -35.20
N PHE A 24 -4.92 0.42 -34.16
CA PHE A 24 -6.11 1.27 -34.10
C PHE A 24 -5.77 2.76 -34.25
N PHE A 25 -4.83 3.27 -33.45
CA PHE A 25 -4.46 4.69 -33.50
C PHE A 25 -3.79 5.05 -34.82
N GLU A 26 -2.93 4.19 -35.37
CA GLU A 26 -2.32 4.42 -36.68
C GLU A 26 -3.38 4.54 -37.79
N SER A 27 -4.38 3.64 -37.76
CA SER A 27 -5.49 3.66 -38.70
C SER A 27 -6.31 4.95 -38.57
N GLN A 28 -6.60 5.39 -37.35
CA GLN A 28 -7.38 6.61 -37.12
C GLN A 28 -6.62 7.88 -37.54
N ILE A 29 -5.31 7.98 -37.26
CA ILE A 29 -4.49 9.12 -37.70
C ILE A 29 -4.54 9.26 -39.23
N LYS A 30 -4.29 8.15 -39.95
CA LYS A 30 -4.33 8.11 -41.42
C LYS A 30 -5.71 8.47 -41.96
N LYS A 31 -6.77 7.96 -41.32
CA LYS A 31 -8.16 8.24 -41.69
C LYS A 31 -8.52 9.73 -41.60
N PHE A 32 -7.96 10.46 -40.64
CA PHE A 32 -8.24 11.88 -40.43
C PHE A 32 -7.14 12.82 -40.98
N GLY A 33 -6.37 12.34 -41.96
CA GLY A 33 -5.45 13.15 -42.77
C GLY A 33 -4.02 13.28 -42.26
N GLY A 34 -3.68 12.62 -41.15
CA GLY A 34 -2.31 12.59 -40.61
C GLY A 34 -1.47 11.47 -41.22
N SER A 35 -0.15 11.55 -41.04
CA SER A 35 0.77 10.47 -41.41
C SER A 35 1.41 9.84 -40.17
N VAL A 36 1.82 8.58 -40.27
CA VAL A 36 2.50 7.86 -39.19
C VAL A 36 3.84 7.34 -39.68
N ASN A 37 4.90 7.72 -38.97
CA ASN A 37 6.24 7.16 -39.13
C ASN A 37 6.50 6.13 -38.04
N TYR A 38 7.25 5.08 -38.41
CA TYR A 38 7.63 4.00 -37.50
C TYR A 38 8.94 4.28 -36.74
N ASN A 39 9.63 5.37 -37.10
CA ASN A 39 10.85 5.87 -36.48
C ASN A 39 10.73 7.36 -36.19
N CYS A 40 11.41 7.85 -35.15
CA CYS A 40 11.55 9.28 -34.87
C CYS A 40 12.57 9.89 -35.84
N VAL A 41 12.10 10.38 -36.99
CA VAL A 41 12.92 10.97 -38.07
C VAL A 41 12.59 12.46 -38.27
N PRO A 42 13.47 13.25 -38.90
CA PRO A 42 13.16 14.64 -39.26
C PRO A 42 11.83 14.73 -40.04
N GLY A 43 10.94 15.64 -39.63
CA GLY A 43 9.60 15.80 -40.19
C GLY A 43 8.48 15.12 -39.38
N VAL A 44 8.80 14.36 -38.33
CA VAL A 44 7.82 14.02 -37.29
C VAL A 44 7.45 15.31 -36.56
N SER A 45 6.15 15.55 -36.40
CA SER A 45 5.60 16.72 -35.67
C SER A 45 5.22 16.38 -34.23
N HIS A 46 4.71 15.17 -34.01
CA HIS A 46 4.20 14.72 -32.72
C HIS A 46 4.74 13.34 -32.37
N VAL A 47 5.25 13.20 -31.14
CA VAL A 47 5.57 11.90 -30.56
C VAL A 47 4.50 11.55 -29.55
N VAL A 48 3.80 10.45 -29.77
CA VAL A 48 2.71 10.01 -28.90
C VAL A 48 3.20 8.91 -27.98
N VAL A 49 3.01 9.10 -26.68
CA VAL A 49 3.41 8.14 -25.64
C VAL A 49 2.21 7.66 -24.83
N GLU A 50 2.30 6.46 -24.28
CA GLU A 50 1.22 5.91 -23.47
C GLU A 50 1.21 6.53 -22.06
N ASP A 51 0.03 6.91 -21.56
CA ASP A 51 -0.16 7.66 -20.31
C ASP A 51 0.44 6.99 -19.05
N SER A 52 0.53 5.66 -19.02
CA SER A 52 1.12 4.84 -17.95
C SER A 52 2.65 4.78 -17.98
N VAL A 53 3.28 5.25 -19.06
CA VAL A 53 4.74 5.30 -19.14
C VAL A 53 5.26 6.49 -18.34
N ALA A 54 6.17 6.24 -17.40
CA ALA A 54 6.79 7.29 -16.58
C ALA A 54 7.58 8.30 -17.44
N GLU A 55 7.47 9.58 -17.12
CA GLU A 55 8.09 10.70 -17.87
C GLU A 55 9.64 10.61 -17.92
N SER A 56 10.27 10.02 -16.89
CA SER A 56 11.70 9.72 -16.88
C SER A 56 12.11 8.72 -17.97
N ARG A 57 11.32 7.65 -18.19
CA ARG A 57 11.57 6.67 -19.28
C ARG A 57 11.31 7.27 -20.65
N ILE A 58 10.33 8.17 -20.76
CA ILE A 58 10.00 8.84 -22.01
C ILE A 58 11.19 9.69 -22.48
N ASN A 59 11.78 10.47 -21.58
CA ASN A 59 12.95 11.29 -21.90
C ASN A 59 14.18 10.44 -22.29
N CYS A 60 14.45 9.35 -21.57
CA CYS A 60 15.54 8.43 -21.91
C CYS A 60 15.35 7.77 -23.28
N LEU A 61 14.14 7.27 -23.59
CA LEU A 61 13.88 6.54 -24.83
C LEU A 61 13.68 7.45 -26.04
N ALA A 62 13.09 8.62 -25.85
CA ALA A 62 13.01 9.62 -26.90
C ALA A 62 14.41 10.14 -27.25
N ALA A 63 15.31 10.30 -26.27
CA ALA A 63 16.72 10.61 -26.52
C ALA A 63 17.48 9.50 -27.24
N LEU A 64 17.15 8.21 -26.99
CA LEU A 64 17.79 7.07 -27.64
C LEU A 64 17.27 6.80 -29.07
N LYS A 65 15.97 7.01 -29.32
CA LYS A 65 15.34 6.73 -30.63
C LYS A 65 15.38 7.92 -31.59
N CYS A 66 15.39 9.15 -31.11
CA CYS A 66 15.61 10.32 -31.94
C CYS A 66 17.13 10.53 -32.03
N HIS A 67 17.77 9.81 -32.96
CA HIS A 67 19.23 9.87 -33.18
C HIS A 67 19.70 11.33 -33.34
N SER A 68 20.53 11.77 -32.39
CA SER A 68 21.46 12.89 -32.45
C SER A 68 21.08 14.08 -33.34
N GLN A 69 20.30 15.01 -32.80
CA GLN A 69 20.47 16.46 -33.00
C GLN A 69 19.58 17.23 -32.02
N ILE A 70 20.16 18.20 -31.30
CA ILE A 70 19.50 19.07 -30.32
C ILE A 70 18.35 19.87 -30.96
N ILE A 71 18.45 20.17 -32.26
CA ILE A 71 17.49 20.94 -33.06
C ILE A 71 16.15 20.20 -33.24
N VAL A 72 16.14 18.86 -33.16
CA VAL A 72 14.92 18.05 -33.34
C VAL A 72 13.98 18.13 -32.12
N LYS A 73 14.49 18.51 -30.94
CA LYS A 73 13.68 18.56 -29.71
C LYS A 73 12.78 19.80 -29.61
N GLU A 74 13.15 20.91 -30.23
CA GLU A 74 12.38 22.16 -30.12
C GLU A 74 11.18 22.23 -31.08
N SER A 75 11.19 21.44 -32.16
CA SER A 75 10.10 21.41 -33.16
C SER A 75 9.14 20.22 -32.99
N ILE A 76 9.44 19.28 -32.10
CA ILE A 76 8.62 18.07 -31.90
C ILE A 76 7.85 18.17 -30.60
N VAL A 77 6.52 18.07 -30.71
CA VAL A 77 5.64 18.06 -29.56
C VAL A 77 5.51 16.64 -29.02
N LEU A 78 5.90 16.44 -27.78
CA LEU A 78 5.77 15.16 -27.09
C LEU A 78 4.45 15.16 -26.31
N VAL A 79 3.56 14.21 -26.59
CA VAL A 79 2.19 14.22 -26.05
C VAL A 79 1.73 12.84 -25.57
N LYS A 80 0.91 12.83 -24.53
CA LYS A 80 0.22 11.63 -24.04
C LYS A 80 -0.87 11.17 -25.02
N VAL A 81 -1.12 9.86 -25.09
CA VAL A 81 -2.13 9.27 -26.00
C VAL A 81 -3.56 9.70 -25.65
N SER A 82 -3.80 10.15 -24.42
CA SER A 82 -5.04 10.82 -24.05
C SER A 82 -5.35 12.03 -24.93
N TRP A 83 -4.36 12.79 -25.40
CA TRP A 83 -4.57 13.88 -26.36
C TRP A 83 -5.10 13.36 -27.69
N LEU A 84 -4.43 12.36 -28.26
CA LEU A 84 -4.84 11.75 -29.52
C LEU A 84 -6.26 11.18 -29.41
N SER A 85 -6.58 10.56 -28.27
CA SER A 85 -7.92 10.05 -27.96
C SER A 85 -8.97 11.18 -27.89
N MET A 86 -8.61 12.35 -27.36
CA MET A 86 -9.49 13.51 -27.27
C MET A 86 -9.75 14.11 -28.65
N CYS A 87 -8.71 14.29 -29.47
CA CYS A 87 -8.84 14.78 -30.85
C CYS A 87 -9.77 13.88 -31.68
N LEU A 88 -9.63 12.56 -31.55
CA LEU A 88 -10.50 11.59 -32.23
C LEU A 88 -11.95 11.64 -31.75
N ARG A 89 -12.17 11.85 -30.45
CA ARG A 89 -13.51 11.96 -29.85
C ARG A 89 -14.24 13.21 -30.32
N GLN A 90 -13.55 14.35 -30.33
CA GLN A 90 -14.12 15.65 -30.71
C GLN A 90 -14.08 15.90 -32.22
N LYS A 91 -13.36 15.06 -32.98
CA LYS A 91 -13.14 15.18 -34.42
C LYS A 91 -12.52 16.53 -34.83
N GLN A 92 -11.64 17.05 -33.98
CA GLN A 92 -10.90 18.30 -34.19
C GLN A 92 -9.57 18.25 -33.43
N LEU A 93 -8.62 19.13 -33.78
CA LEU A 93 -7.43 19.34 -32.95
C LEU A 93 -7.84 20.08 -31.67
N THR A 94 -7.44 19.54 -30.53
CA THR A 94 -7.67 20.16 -29.22
C THR A 94 -6.38 20.72 -28.65
N GLU A 95 -6.48 21.63 -27.69
CA GLU A 95 -5.30 22.20 -27.00
C GLU A 95 -4.39 21.10 -26.44
N ILE A 96 -3.08 21.31 -26.60
CA ILE A 96 -2.04 20.32 -26.28
C ILE A 96 -1.51 20.50 -24.85
N CYS A 97 -1.60 21.70 -24.27
CA CYS A 97 -0.95 22.09 -23.00
C CYS A 97 -1.20 21.13 -21.82
N LEU A 98 -2.35 20.45 -21.77
CA LEU A 98 -2.71 19.51 -20.71
C LEU A 98 -2.12 18.10 -20.89
N TYR A 99 -1.56 17.82 -22.06
CA TYR A 99 -1.08 16.51 -22.48
C TYR A 99 0.37 16.51 -22.95
N GLU A 100 0.94 17.70 -23.11
CA GLU A 100 2.32 17.93 -23.49
C GLU A 100 3.28 17.48 -22.38
N ILE A 101 4.39 16.88 -22.79
CA ILE A 101 5.48 16.49 -21.92
C ILE A 101 6.69 17.32 -22.32
N LYS A 102 7.25 18.06 -21.35
CA LYS A 102 8.44 18.88 -21.59
C LYS A 102 9.68 18.01 -21.75
N TRP A 103 10.49 18.32 -22.75
CA TRP A 103 11.83 17.74 -22.90
C TRP A 103 12.71 18.17 -21.73
N LEU A 104 13.40 17.22 -21.08
CA LEU A 104 14.45 17.55 -20.12
C LEU A 104 15.65 18.19 -20.85
N SER A 105 16.08 19.37 -20.38
CA SER A 105 17.24 20.06 -20.92
C SER A 105 18.52 19.59 -20.20
N LYS A 106 19.67 19.59 -20.89
CA LYS A 106 20.96 19.21 -20.27
C LYS A 106 21.35 20.13 -19.10
N SER A 107 20.83 21.36 -19.06
CA SER A 107 21.03 22.32 -17.96
C SER A 107 20.35 21.91 -16.65
N ASP A 108 19.35 21.02 -16.69
CA ASP A 108 18.64 20.55 -15.49
C ASP A 108 19.39 19.44 -14.73
N GLU A 109 20.43 18.84 -15.35
CA GLU A 109 21.25 17.79 -14.73
C GLU A 109 22.44 18.34 -13.92
N GLU A 110 22.86 19.60 -14.13
CA GLU A 110 24.05 20.20 -13.49
C GLU A 110 23.74 21.26 -12.42
N GLY A 111 22.48 21.72 -12.30
CA GLY A 111 22.08 22.84 -11.43
C GLY A 111 21.82 22.55 -9.94
N GLN A 112 21.90 21.30 -9.48
CA GLN A 112 21.70 20.92 -8.06
C GLN A 112 23.01 20.72 -7.30
N ARG A 113 23.92 21.72 -7.33
CA ARG A 113 24.90 21.90 -6.25
C ARG A 113 24.47 23.08 -5.40
N ARG A 114 24.19 22.80 -4.12
CA ARG A 114 23.87 23.78 -3.07
C ARG A 114 24.96 24.87 -2.99
N PRO A 115 24.59 26.11 -2.62
CA PRO A 115 25.44 26.93 -1.79
C PRO A 115 24.98 26.88 -0.33
N GLU A 116 25.95 26.71 0.56
CA GLU A 116 25.87 27.00 1.99
C GLU A 116 25.63 28.49 2.22
N VAL A 117 24.78 28.85 3.20
CA VAL A 117 24.82 30.17 3.83
C VAL A 117 24.61 30.02 5.34
N VAL A 118 25.50 30.69 6.06
CA VAL A 118 25.64 30.82 7.52
C VAL A 118 25.05 32.16 7.96
N ASN A 119 24.54 32.18 9.21
CA ASN A 119 24.20 33.34 10.07
C ASN A 119 23.02 34.23 9.64
N GLU A 120 22.25 34.89 10.50
CA GLU A 120 22.39 35.32 11.90
C GLU A 120 20.98 35.61 12.48
N GLY A 121 20.84 35.62 13.81
CA GLY A 121 19.54 35.63 14.50
C GLY A 121 18.77 36.95 14.51
N ASN A 122 17.55 36.88 15.04
CA ASN A 122 17.06 37.90 15.96
C ASN A 122 15.88 37.37 16.80
N ASP A 123 15.93 37.73 18.07
CA ASP A 123 15.04 37.34 19.16
C ASP A 123 13.67 38.04 19.13
N ASN A 124 12.78 37.44 19.92
CA ASN A 124 11.58 37.94 20.62
C ASN A 124 10.34 37.11 20.27
N GLU A 125 9.47 36.68 21.17
CA GLU A 125 9.44 36.41 22.62
C GLU A 125 7.96 36.02 22.88
N LEU A 126 7.69 35.07 23.79
CA LEU A 126 6.46 34.93 24.59
C LEU A 126 5.15 34.58 23.83
N TYR A 127 4.42 33.51 24.15
CA TYR A 127 3.84 33.25 25.46
C TYR A 127 3.86 31.76 25.87
N ASP A 128 4.11 31.60 27.17
CA ASP A 128 4.05 30.41 28.00
C ASP A 128 2.75 29.61 27.90
N ASN A 129 2.89 28.29 28.11
CA ASN A 129 2.17 27.60 29.17
C ASN A 129 2.94 26.31 29.55
N GLU A 130 3.83 26.44 30.52
CA GLU A 130 4.25 25.34 31.40
C GLU A 130 3.10 24.93 32.32
N MET A 131 2.98 23.63 32.58
CA MET A 131 2.67 22.97 33.87
C MET A 131 2.44 21.48 33.54
N ILE A 132 3.15 20.47 34.05
CA ILE A 132 4.02 20.29 35.21
C ILE A 132 5.00 19.14 34.91
N THR A 133 6.22 19.28 35.41
CA THR A 133 7.33 18.34 35.34
C THR A 133 7.37 17.37 36.55
N ARG A 134 8.20 16.33 36.40
CA ARG A 134 8.92 15.53 37.42
C ARG A 134 8.27 14.22 37.90
N ASN A 135 8.91 13.11 37.52
CA ASN A 135 9.80 12.43 38.46
C ASN A 135 10.83 11.54 37.74
N ASN A 136 12.10 11.78 38.05
CA ASN A 136 13.25 10.94 37.73
C ASN A 136 13.69 10.25 39.02
N GLY A 137 13.98 8.96 38.98
CA GLY A 137 14.49 8.22 40.15
C GLY A 137 14.85 6.77 39.83
N ASN A 138 16.15 6.51 39.74
CA ASN A 138 16.80 5.20 39.61
C ASN A 138 16.46 4.23 40.77
N SER A 139 16.24 2.93 40.47
CA SER A 139 16.85 1.80 41.22
C SER A 139 16.52 0.41 40.65
N LYS A 140 17.58 -0.34 40.32
CA LYS A 140 17.86 -1.77 40.54
C LYS A 140 16.75 -2.84 40.53
N SER A 141 16.98 -3.83 39.67
CA SER A 141 16.71 -5.28 39.77
C SER A 141 15.83 -5.81 40.92
N SER A 142 14.70 -6.42 40.55
CA SER A 142 14.15 -7.60 41.24
C SER A 142 13.20 -8.33 40.29
N SER A 143 13.38 -9.65 40.25
CA SER A 143 12.57 -10.65 39.56
C SER A 143 11.14 -10.73 40.09
N ASP A 144 10.28 -11.26 39.21
CA ASP A 144 8.98 -11.91 39.45
C ASP A 144 7.69 -11.08 39.57
N ASN A 145 6.69 -11.66 38.89
CA ASN A 145 5.26 -11.36 38.83
C ASN A 145 4.80 -10.19 37.95
N GLN A 146 4.84 -10.40 36.63
CA GLN A 146 3.91 -9.72 35.72
C GLN A 146 2.48 -10.23 35.98
N LEU A 147 1.71 -9.44 36.74
CA LEU A 147 0.26 -9.53 36.76
C LEU A 147 -0.29 -9.31 35.34
N PRO A 148 -1.33 -10.05 34.92
CA PRO A 148 -1.89 -9.92 33.58
C PRO A 148 -2.36 -8.47 33.37
N VAL A 149 -1.92 -7.85 32.28
CA VAL A 149 -2.39 -6.52 31.87
C VAL A 149 -3.87 -6.63 31.55
N CYS A 150 -4.71 -6.37 32.55
CA CYS A 150 -6.16 -6.32 32.40
C CYS A 150 -6.47 -5.16 31.46
N ARG A 151 -6.85 -5.47 30.21
CA ARG A 151 -7.31 -4.45 29.26
C ARG A 151 -8.69 -3.99 29.72
N PRO A 152 -8.85 -2.75 30.23
CA PRO A 152 -10.18 -2.25 30.58
C PRO A 152 -11.05 -2.33 29.31
N ASN A 153 -12.25 -2.91 29.44
CA ASN A 153 -13.21 -3.14 28.35
C ASN A 153 -12.92 -4.30 27.38
N GLY A 154 -12.02 -5.24 27.71
CA GLY A 154 -11.70 -6.40 26.85
C GLY A 154 -12.92 -7.16 26.33
N GLN A 155 -13.87 -7.47 27.21
CA GLN A 155 -15.11 -8.17 26.84
C GLN A 155 -15.99 -7.38 25.84
N VAL A 156 -16.10 -6.06 26.02
CA VAL A 156 -16.84 -5.20 25.09
C VAL A 156 -16.20 -5.21 23.72
N ILE A 157 -14.86 -5.16 23.67
CA ILE A 157 -14.09 -5.21 22.44
C ILE A 157 -14.32 -6.55 21.72
N GLU A 158 -14.21 -7.67 22.42
CA GLU A 158 -14.39 -9.01 21.85
C GLU A 158 -15.78 -9.20 21.24
N GLU A 159 -16.84 -8.80 21.93
CA GLU A 159 -18.21 -8.91 21.43
C GLU A 159 -18.48 -8.02 20.21
N LEU A 160 -17.97 -6.79 20.21
CA LEU A 160 -18.09 -5.91 19.05
C LEU A 160 -17.24 -6.39 17.86
N GLU A 161 -16.09 -7.02 18.10
CA GLU A 161 -15.26 -7.63 17.06
C GLU A 161 -15.99 -8.77 16.35
N LYS A 162 -16.73 -9.61 17.09
CA LYS A 162 -17.61 -10.65 16.51
C LYS A 162 -18.62 -10.03 15.54
N LEU A 163 -19.29 -8.95 15.92
CA LEU A 163 -20.20 -8.24 15.01
C LEU A 163 -19.48 -7.63 13.81
N ALA A 164 -18.33 -6.99 14.02
CA ALA A 164 -17.57 -6.36 12.95
C ALA A 164 -17.18 -7.40 11.88
N ASN A 165 -16.78 -8.60 12.30
CA ASN A 165 -16.43 -9.72 11.43
C ASN A 165 -17.67 -10.27 10.72
N ALA A 166 -18.77 -10.48 11.44
CA ALA A 166 -20.02 -10.95 10.83
C ALA A 166 -20.53 -10.00 9.73
N TYR A 167 -20.50 -8.68 9.95
CA TYR A 167 -20.86 -7.70 8.92
C TYR A 167 -19.84 -7.63 7.78
N GLN A 168 -18.55 -7.87 8.05
CA GLN A 168 -17.53 -7.96 7.01
C GLN A 168 -17.82 -9.13 6.06
N VAL A 169 -18.20 -10.28 6.61
CA VAL A 169 -18.59 -11.48 5.88
C VAL A 169 -19.86 -11.24 5.05
N GLN A 170 -20.86 -10.56 5.62
CA GLN A 170 -22.09 -10.18 4.91
C GLN A 170 -21.90 -9.04 3.88
N LYS A 171 -20.67 -8.57 3.67
CA LYS A 171 -20.31 -7.45 2.77
C LYS A 171 -20.94 -6.11 3.17
N ASP A 172 -21.36 -5.96 4.42
CA ASP A 172 -21.78 -4.67 4.98
C ASP A 172 -20.55 -3.90 5.50
N ILE A 173 -19.86 -3.28 4.54
CA ILE A 173 -18.62 -2.55 4.77
C ILE A 173 -18.84 -1.37 5.72
N TRP A 174 -20.01 -0.74 5.68
CA TRP A 174 -20.31 0.46 6.48
C TRP A 174 -20.53 0.12 7.94
N ARG A 175 -21.31 -0.93 8.24
CA ARG A 175 -21.50 -1.39 9.61
C ARG A 175 -20.20 -1.95 10.18
N CYS A 176 -19.48 -2.77 9.42
CA CYS A 176 -18.15 -3.26 9.82
C CYS A 176 -17.22 -2.10 10.22
N TYR A 177 -17.15 -1.05 9.39
CA TYR A 177 -16.34 0.13 9.67
C TYR A 177 -16.80 0.88 10.93
N ALA A 178 -18.12 1.03 11.12
CA ALA A 178 -18.66 1.68 12.32
C ALA A 178 -18.29 0.92 13.61
N TYR A 179 -18.37 -0.42 13.61
CA TYR A 179 -17.94 -1.24 14.75
C TYR A 179 -16.44 -1.14 14.98
N LYS A 180 -15.60 -1.26 13.93
CA LYS A 180 -14.14 -1.09 14.04
C LYS A 180 -13.76 0.27 14.64
N LYS A 181 -14.45 1.34 14.22
CA LYS A 181 -14.25 2.68 14.77
C LYS A 181 -14.62 2.76 16.27
N ALA A 182 -15.75 2.16 16.67
CA ALA A 182 -16.17 2.13 18.06
C ALA A 182 -15.22 1.29 18.94
N ILE A 183 -14.81 0.11 18.45
CA ILE A 183 -13.81 -0.76 19.11
C ILE A 183 -12.52 0.01 19.37
N ASN A 184 -12.04 0.78 18.39
CA ASN A 184 -10.83 1.59 18.56
C ASN A 184 -11.03 2.67 19.64
N ALA A 185 -12.16 3.37 19.63
CA ALA A 185 -12.46 4.37 20.66
C ALA A 185 -12.51 3.76 22.08
N ILE A 186 -13.07 2.56 22.22
CA ILE A 186 -13.15 1.81 23.48
C ILE A 186 -11.76 1.30 23.90
N ARG A 187 -10.94 0.83 22.96
CA ARG A 187 -9.58 0.33 23.22
C ARG A 187 -8.64 1.42 23.74
N LEU A 188 -8.83 2.66 23.30
CA LEU A 188 -8.08 3.82 23.77
C LEU A 188 -8.56 4.35 25.13
N HIS A 189 -9.77 3.96 25.57
CA HIS A 189 -10.31 4.36 26.86
C HIS A 189 -9.65 3.53 27.97
N ASN A 190 -8.79 4.18 28.76
CA ASN A 190 -7.96 3.54 29.78
C ASN A 190 -8.68 3.22 31.09
N LYS A 191 -10.00 3.44 31.14
CA LYS A 191 -10.86 3.10 32.28
C LYS A 191 -11.95 2.16 31.82
N GLN A 192 -12.47 1.37 32.74
CA GLN A 192 -13.65 0.56 32.47
C GLN A 192 -14.83 1.48 32.23
N ILE A 193 -15.54 1.28 31.12
CA ILE A 193 -16.79 1.96 30.82
C ILE A 193 -17.84 1.39 31.77
N THR A 194 -18.50 2.26 32.51
CA THR A 194 -19.49 1.88 33.53
C THR A 194 -20.88 2.46 33.27
N SER A 195 -21.01 3.42 32.35
CA SER A 195 -22.27 4.09 32.08
C SER A 195 -22.48 4.42 30.60
N PHE A 196 -23.75 4.58 30.22
CA PHE A 196 -24.14 4.98 28.87
C PHE A 196 -23.50 6.31 28.48
N GLN A 197 -23.49 7.27 29.40
CA GLN A 197 -22.95 8.60 29.15
C GLN A 197 -21.44 8.54 28.88
N GLU A 198 -20.72 7.73 29.66
CA GLU A 198 -19.28 7.51 29.45
C GLU A 198 -19.01 6.88 28.07
N ALA A 199 -19.76 5.84 27.70
CA ALA A 199 -19.65 5.24 26.36
C ALA A 199 -19.96 6.25 25.26
N ARG A 200 -21.03 7.05 25.42
CA ARG A 200 -21.52 8.00 24.42
C ARG A 200 -20.58 9.20 24.19
N MET A 201 -19.81 9.57 25.21
CA MET A 201 -18.79 10.60 25.13
C MET A 201 -17.56 10.17 24.32
N LEU A 202 -17.38 8.86 24.09
CA LEU A 202 -16.26 8.37 23.30
C LEU A 202 -16.40 8.75 21.81
N PRO A 203 -15.29 9.12 21.14
CA PRO A 203 -15.33 9.57 19.76
C PRO A 203 -15.90 8.52 18.79
N GLY A 204 -16.94 8.89 18.05
CA GLY A 204 -17.53 7.99 17.05
C GLY A 204 -18.49 6.94 17.61
N ILE A 205 -18.82 6.99 18.89
CA ILE A 205 -19.90 6.19 19.50
C ILE A 205 -21.20 6.97 19.42
N SER A 206 -22.21 6.39 18.75
CA SER A 206 -23.58 6.91 18.70
C SER A 206 -24.43 6.34 19.84
N ASP A 207 -25.63 6.88 20.06
CA ASP A 207 -26.56 6.35 21.08
C ASP A 207 -26.82 4.85 20.89
N LYS A 208 -27.01 4.41 19.64
CA LYS A 208 -27.23 3.00 19.30
C LYS A 208 -26.02 2.12 19.62
N MET A 209 -24.81 2.67 19.55
CA MET A 209 -23.58 1.95 19.89
C MET A 209 -23.37 1.94 21.41
N ALA A 210 -23.61 3.06 22.08
CA ALA A 210 -23.53 3.15 23.53
C ALA A 210 -24.53 2.19 24.21
N LEU A 211 -25.74 2.04 23.68
CA LEU A 211 -26.70 1.02 24.16
C LEU A 211 -26.15 -0.41 24.05
N LYS A 212 -25.42 -0.74 22.97
CA LYS A 212 -24.80 -2.07 22.80
C LYS A 212 -23.66 -2.29 23.78
N VAL A 213 -22.86 -1.25 24.02
CA VAL A 213 -21.80 -1.29 25.04
C VAL A 213 -22.43 -1.57 26.41
N MET A 214 -23.53 -0.90 26.76
CA MET A 214 -24.26 -1.17 28.02
C MET A 214 -24.81 -2.58 28.09
N GLU A 215 -25.44 -3.08 27.02
CA GLU A 215 -25.93 -4.47 26.95
C GLU A 215 -24.80 -5.48 27.23
N ILE A 216 -23.62 -5.29 26.64
CA ILE A 216 -22.46 -6.16 26.89
C ILE A 216 -21.97 -6.06 28.34
N ILE A 217 -21.95 -4.85 28.91
CA ILE A 217 -21.55 -4.65 30.32
C ILE A 217 -22.53 -5.33 31.27
N GLU A 218 -23.83 -5.23 31.01
CA GLU A 218 -24.89 -5.76 31.86
C GLU A 218 -25.06 -7.28 31.73
N CYS A 219 -25.04 -7.80 30.51
CA CYS A 219 -25.36 -9.20 30.21
C CYS A 219 -24.12 -10.06 29.90
N GLY A 220 -22.95 -9.44 29.75
CA GLY A 220 -21.70 -10.10 29.37
C GLY A 220 -21.63 -10.54 27.90
N LYS A 221 -22.69 -10.32 27.13
CA LYS A 221 -22.78 -10.69 25.71
C LYS A 221 -23.71 -9.74 24.97
N LEU A 222 -23.60 -9.72 23.65
CA LEU A 222 -24.50 -8.95 22.80
C LEU A 222 -25.48 -9.88 22.09
N HIS A 223 -26.78 -9.78 22.36
CA HIS A 223 -27.78 -10.67 21.74
C HIS A 223 -27.81 -10.58 20.21
N LYS A 224 -27.45 -9.41 19.67
CA LYS A 224 -27.33 -9.23 18.21
C LYS A 224 -26.23 -10.11 17.59
N VAL A 225 -25.20 -10.48 18.35
CA VAL A 225 -24.19 -11.45 17.91
C VAL A 225 -24.84 -12.81 17.70
N ASP A 226 -25.66 -13.28 18.64
CA ASP A 226 -26.36 -14.57 18.55
C ASP A 226 -27.33 -14.62 17.33
N GLU A 227 -27.96 -13.48 16.99
CA GLU A 227 -28.85 -13.39 15.83
C GLU A 227 -28.13 -13.36 14.47
N ILE A 228 -26.93 -12.77 14.41
CA ILE A 228 -26.19 -12.55 13.16
C ILE A 228 -25.17 -13.66 12.91
N VAL A 229 -24.57 -14.21 13.96
CA VAL A 229 -23.59 -15.31 13.87
C VAL A 229 -24.34 -16.65 13.81
N ASP A 230 -25.13 -16.79 12.74
CA ASP A 230 -25.78 -18.04 12.37
C ASP A 230 -24.77 -19.06 11.83
N GLU A 231 -25.23 -20.30 11.59
CA GLU A 231 -24.39 -21.36 11.04
C GLU A 231 -23.73 -20.95 9.72
N LYS A 232 -24.48 -20.25 8.86
CA LYS A 232 -23.98 -19.72 7.60
C LYS A 232 -22.79 -18.79 7.84
N THR A 233 -22.91 -17.82 8.74
CA THR A 233 -21.87 -16.83 9.02
C THR A 233 -20.60 -17.50 9.56
N LYS A 234 -20.72 -18.52 10.41
CA LYS A 234 -19.58 -19.31 10.91
C LYS A 234 -18.84 -20.03 9.78
N ILE A 235 -19.57 -20.63 8.85
CA ILE A 235 -18.97 -21.33 7.71
C ILE A 235 -18.30 -20.36 6.74
N LEU A 236 -18.92 -19.20 6.50
CA LEU A 236 -18.32 -18.17 5.67
C LEU A 236 -17.05 -17.60 6.31
N ASP A 237 -17.03 -17.41 7.63
CA ASP A 237 -15.84 -16.97 8.38
C ASP A 237 -14.72 -18.03 8.30
N LEU A 238 -15.05 -19.31 8.51
CA LEU A 238 -14.14 -20.45 8.32
C LEU A 238 -13.49 -20.42 6.92
N PHE A 239 -14.28 -20.24 5.87
CA PHE A 239 -13.75 -20.16 4.51
C PHE A 239 -12.91 -18.90 4.29
N CYS A 240 -13.28 -17.74 4.86
CA CYS A 240 -12.49 -16.52 4.78
C CYS A 240 -11.15 -16.62 5.54
N GLY A 241 -11.02 -17.56 6.47
CA GLY A 241 -9.74 -17.88 7.12
C GLY A 241 -8.70 -18.48 6.17
N ILE A 242 -9.13 -19.05 5.03
CA ILE A 242 -8.23 -19.62 4.02
C ILE A 242 -7.56 -18.47 3.26
N TRP A 243 -6.23 -18.46 3.22
CA TRP A 243 -5.51 -17.41 2.50
C TRP A 243 -5.89 -17.36 1.01
N GLY A 244 -6.19 -16.15 0.51
CA GLY A 244 -6.66 -15.94 -0.86
C GLY A 244 -8.16 -16.18 -1.06
N VAL A 245 -8.92 -16.35 0.02
CA VAL A 245 -10.39 -16.46 -0.01
C VAL A 245 -11.00 -15.22 0.63
N GLY A 246 -11.82 -14.50 -0.16
CA GLY A 246 -12.61 -13.38 0.35
C GLY A 246 -14.11 -13.72 0.44
N PRO A 247 -14.94 -12.81 0.95
CA PRO A 247 -16.37 -13.05 1.17
C PRO A 247 -17.14 -13.52 -0.07
N ALA A 248 -16.74 -13.06 -1.26
CA ALA A 248 -17.38 -13.48 -2.51
C ALA A 248 -17.12 -14.96 -2.85
N THR A 249 -15.90 -15.43 -2.66
CA THR A 249 -15.53 -16.83 -2.87
C THR A 249 -16.15 -17.72 -1.80
N ALA A 250 -16.12 -17.29 -0.54
CA ALA A 250 -16.77 -18.01 0.57
C ALA A 250 -18.27 -18.20 0.33
N GLU A 251 -18.99 -17.15 -0.07
CA GLU A 251 -20.42 -17.25 -0.42
C GLU A 251 -20.67 -18.20 -1.61
N SER A 252 -19.78 -18.16 -2.61
CA SER A 252 -19.88 -19.06 -3.76
C SER A 252 -19.72 -20.53 -3.36
N TRP A 253 -18.77 -20.86 -2.48
CA TRP A 253 -18.61 -22.21 -1.95
C TRP A 253 -19.78 -22.62 -1.06
N TYR A 254 -20.26 -21.72 -0.20
CA TYR A 254 -21.44 -22.00 0.60
C TYR A 254 -22.66 -22.33 -0.28
N ALA A 255 -22.88 -21.57 -1.36
CA ALA A 255 -23.95 -21.82 -2.33
C ALA A 255 -23.79 -23.15 -3.10
N GLN A 256 -22.55 -23.60 -3.31
CA GLN A 256 -22.22 -24.91 -3.89
C GLN A 256 -22.34 -26.09 -2.90
N GLY A 257 -22.76 -25.80 -1.66
CA GLY A 257 -22.98 -26.84 -0.64
C GLY A 257 -21.72 -27.24 0.14
N PHE A 258 -20.63 -26.46 0.09
CA PHE A 258 -19.48 -26.67 0.97
C PHE A 258 -19.80 -26.17 2.38
N ARG A 259 -19.44 -26.94 3.41
CA ARG A 259 -19.72 -26.61 4.82
C ARG A 259 -18.47 -26.71 5.72
N CYS A 260 -17.46 -27.46 5.33
CA CYS A 260 -16.19 -27.56 6.07
C CYS A 260 -14.95 -27.49 5.16
N LEU A 261 -13.76 -27.48 5.77
CA LEU A 261 -12.49 -27.48 5.05
C LEU A 261 -12.26 -28.80 4.30
N GLU A 262 -12.77 -29.92 4.82
CA GLU A 262 -12.67 -31.26 4.24
C GLU A 262 -13.45 -31.34 2.91
N ASP A 263 -14.64 -30.74 2.84
CA ASP A 263 -15.38 -30.62 1.57
C ASP A 263 -14.50 -29.97 0.49
N LEU A 264 -13.78 -28.91 0.84
CA LEU A 264 -12.91 -28.18 -0.08
C LEU A 264 -11.68 -29.00 -0.49
N LYS A 265 -11.12 -29.80 0.43
CA LYS A 265 -10.01 -30.73 0.14
C LYS A 265 -10.43 -31.83 -0.84
N GLU A 266 -11.65 -32.37 -0.69
CA GLU A 266 -12.12 -33.51 -1.47
C GLU A 266 -12.65 -33.14 -2.85
N ARG A 267 -13.46 -32.06 -2.95
CA ARG A 267 -14.19 -31.71 -4.18
C ARG A 267 -14.09 -30.23 -4.56
N GLY A 268 -13.32 -29.43 -3.83
CA GLY A 268 -13.14 -28.01 -4.09
C GLY A 268 -12.34 -27.74 -5.36
N LYS A 269 -12.83 -26.83 -6.20
CA LYS A 269 -12.04 -26.28 -7.32
C LYS A 269 -11.28 -25.05 -6.82
N LEU A 270 -10.04 -25.27 -6.39
CA LEU A 270 -9.21 -24.25 -5.76
C LEU A 270 -8.13 -23.74 -6.72
N THR A 271 -7.82 -22.45 -6.63
CA THR A 271 -6.56 -21.93 -7.23
C THR A 271 -5.35 -22.47 -6.46
N LYS A 272 -4.16 -22.50 -7.06
CA LYS A 272 -2.92 -22.92 -6.38
C LYS A 272 -2.72 -22.22 -5.03
N ARG A 273 -3.01 -20.92 -4.99
CA ARG A 273 -2.92 -20.07 -3.80
C ARG A 273 -3.88 -20.48 -2.69
N GLN A 274 -5.13 -20.77 -3.06
CA GLN A 274 -6.14 -21.24 -2.11
C GLN A 274 -5.83 -22.65 -1.62
N GLN A 275 -5.25 -23.51 -2.48
CA GLN A 275 -4.79 -24.83 -2.07
C GLN A 275 -3.69 -24.72 -1.01
N ILE A 276 -2.70 -23.85 -1.20
CA ILE A 276 -1.66 -23.59 -0.20
C ILE A 276 -2.31 -23.05 1.09
N GLY A 277 -3.18 -22.04 0.98
CA GLY A 277 -3.91 -21.49 2.13
C GLY A 277 -4.71 -22.54 2.91
N LEU A 278 -5.26 -23.55 2.22
CA LEU A 278 -5.99 -24.65 2.82
C LEU A 278 -5.06 -25.70 3.44
N ASN A 279 -3.94 -26.02 2.79
CA ASN A 279 -2.97 -27.00 3.27
C ASN A 279 -2.29 -26.56 4.57
N TYR A 280 -2.05 -25.26 4.73
CA TYR A 280 -1.40 -24.69 5.92
C TYR A 280 -2.39 -23.92 6.81
N TYR A 281 -3.70 -24.15 6.66
CA TYR A 281 -4.75 -23.37 7.33
C TYR A 281 -4.49 -23.21 8.83
N ASP A 282 -4.27 -24.33 9.54
CA ASP A 282 -4.12 -24.35 11.00
C ASP A 282 -2.90 -23.55 11.46
N ASP A 283 -1.73 -23.77 10.84
CA ASP A 283 -0.50 -23.05 11.15
C ASP A 283 -0.64 -21.54 10.89
N LEU A 284 -1.36 -21.16 9.83
CA LEU A 284 -1.57 -19.76 9.43
C LEU A 284 -2.60 -19.02 10.29
N GLN A 285 -3.47 -19.72 11.03
CA GLN A 285 -4.34 -19.08 12.03
C GLN A 285 -3.58 -18.71 13.31
N LEU A 286 -2.45 -19.38 13.60
CA LEU A 286 -1.70 -19.17 14.82
C LEU A 286 -0.93 -17.84 14.78
N ARG A 287 -0.99 -17.10 15.89
CA ARG A 287 -0.19 -15.89 16.08
C ARG A 287 1.31 -16.22 16.16
N ILE A 288 2.15 -15.31 15.69
CA ILE A 288 3.61 -15.42 15.68
C ILE A 288 4.19 -14.59 16.83
N PRO A 289 4.87 -15.20 17.83
CA PRO A 289 5.57 -14.48 18.88
C PRO A 289 6.68 -13.58 18.33
N ARG A 290 6.98 -12.46 19.01
CA ARG A 290 8.02 -11.52 18.55
C ARG A 290 9.40 -12.14 18.40
N ASP A 291 9.76 -13.08 19.26
CA ASP A 291 11.08 -13.74 19.21
C ASP A 291 11.21 -14.57 17.93
N GLU A 292 10.15 -15.29 17.55
CA GLU A 292 10.10 -16.03 16.26
C GLU A 292 10.19 -15.07 15.06
N VAL A 293 9.53 -13.91 15.12
CA VAL A 293 9.65 -12.87 14.07
C VAL A 293 11.09 -12.37 13.94
N LEU A 294 11.78 -12.16 15.07
CA LEU A 294 13.18 -11.73 15.10
C LEU A 294 14.11 -12.81 14.53
N GLU A 295 13.90 -14.08 14.85
CA GLU A 295 14.66 -15.19 14.27
C GLU A 295 14.51 -15.25 12.74
N ILE A 296 13.28 -15.09 12.23
CA ILE A 296 13.01 -15.01 10.79
C ILE A 296 13.70 -13.79 10.16
N TYR A 297 13.63 -12.63 10.81
CA TYR A 297 14.31 -11.40 10.36
C TYR A 297 15.82 -11.60 10.24
N GLU A 298 16.46 -12.23 11.22
CA GLU A 298 17.90 -12.50 11.19
C GLU A 298 18.29 -13.46 10.06
N CYS A 299 17.47 -14.49 9.81
CA CYS A 299 17.67 -15.39 8.67
C CYS A 299 17.63 -14.64 7.33
N VAL A 300 16.61 -13.81 7.12
CA VAL A 300 16.44 -13.04 5.87
C VAL A 300 17.53 -11.98 5.73
N SER A 301 17.88 -11.29 6.82
CA SER A 301 18.91 -10.23 6.82
C SER A 301 20.29 -10.77 6.43
N ARG A 302 20.66 -11.97 6.89
CA ARG A 302 21.91 -12.64 6.47
C ARG A 302 21.96 -12.90 4.97
N GLU A 303 20.84 -13.24 4.34
CA GLU A 303 20.79 -13.47 2.89
C GLU A 303 20.84 -12.15 2.11
N ILE A 304 20.16 -11.12 2.59
CA ILE A 304 20.18 -9.79 1.95
C ILE A 304 21.59 -9.21 1.87
N VAL A 305 22.39 -9.34 2.93
CA VAL A 305 23.78 -8.84 2.94
C VAL A 305 24.65 -9.54 1.88
N LYS A 306 24.39 -10.82 1.58
CA LYS A 306 25.08 -11.57 0.53
C LYS A 306 24.72 -11.09 -0.88
N ILE A 307 23.49 -10.59 -1.06
CA ILE A 307 23.00 -10.09 -2.36
C ILE A 307 23.69 -8.78 -2.71
N HIS A 308 23.68 -7.81 -1.80
CA HIS A 308 24.41 -6.53 -1.96
C HIS A 308 24.46 -5.74 -0.63
N SER A 309 25.61 -5.13 -0.32
CA SER A 309 25.86 -4.40 0.94
C SER A 309 25.07 -3.09 1.12
N CYS A 310 24.46 -2.58 0.06
CA CYS A 310 23.66 -1.35 0.09
C CYS A 310 22.18 -1.60 0.44
N LEU A 311 21.78 -2.87 0.54
CA LEU A 311 20.42 -3.25 0.90
C LEU A 311 20.28 -3.22 2.42
N ARG A 312 19.13 -2.74 2.90
CA ARG A 312 18.79 -2.76 4.33
C ARG A 312 17.44 -3.40 4.50
N VAL A 313 17.26 -4.13 5.60
CA VAL A 313 15.99 -4.78 5.93
C VAL A 313 15.41 -4.11 7.15
N GLU A 314 14.12 -3.79 7.12
CA GLU A 314 13.38 -3.31 8.28
C GLU A 314 12.13 -4.16 8.49
N LEU A 315 11.88 -4.54 9.75
CA LEU A 315 10.59 -5.08 10.16
C LEU A 315 9.55 -3.97 10.14
N VAL A 316 8.46 -4.18 9.41
CA VAL A 316 7.34 -3.24 9.30
C VAL A 316 6.07 -3.87 9.89
N GLY A 317 4.90 -3.47 9.42
CA GLY A 317 3.63 -4.08 9.80
C GLY A 317 3.36 -4.03 11.30
N SER A 318 2.66 -5.06 11.78
CA SER A 318 2.25 -5.15 13.19
C SER A 318 3.42 -5.24 14.17
N PHE A 319 4.56 -5.79 13.73
CA PHE A 319 5.77 -5.84 14.54
C PHE A 319 6.30 -4.43 14.87
N ARG A 320 6.39 -3.55 13.85
CA ARG A 320 6.87 -2.16 14.02
C ARG A 320 5.90 -1.31 14.85
N ARG A 321 4.61 -1.60 14.80
CA ARG A 321 3.59 -0.98 15.67
C ARG A 321 3.64 -1.48 17.12
N GLY A 322 4.52 -2.43 17.44
CA GLY A 322 4.77 -2.88 18.80
C GLY A 322 3.79 -3.95 19.31
N LYS A 323 3.11 -4.68 18.42
CA LYS A 323 2.28 -5.83 18.85
C LYS A 323 3.16 -6.93 19.46
N GLU A 324 2.66 -7.55 20.53
CA GLU A 324 3.30 -8.71 21.21
C GLU A 324 3.29 -9.97 20.35
N THR A 325 2.34 -10.09 19.42
CA THR A 325 2.29 -11.16 18.43
C THR A 325 1.85 -10.63 17.07
N CYS A 326 2.35 -11.24 15.99
CA CYS A 326 2.09 -10.87 14.61
C CYS A 326 1.22 -11.92 13.89
N GLY A 327 0.57 -11.54 12.78
CA GLY A 327 -0.18 -12.50 11.94
C GLY A 327 0.68 -13.09 10.84
N ASP A 328 1.64 -12.29 10.41
CA ASP A 328 2.62 -12.53 9.35
C ASP A 328 3.90 -11.75 9.69
N VAL A 329 4.96 -12.05 8.94
CA VAL A 329 6.24 -11.36 9.04
C VAL A 329 6.39 -10.43 7.83
N ASP A 330 6.23 -9.13 8.08
CA ASP A 330 6.37 -8.08 7.07
C ASP A 330 7.80 -7.51 7.08
N LEU A 331 8.50 -7.61 5.96
CA LEU A 331 9.88 -7.16 5.80
C LEU A 331 10.00 -6.21 4.61
N MET A 332 10.42 -4.98 4.88
CA MET A 332 10.73 -3.99 3.87
C MET A 332 12.23 -4.00 3.58
N ILE A 333 12.59 -4.17 2.31
CA ILE A 333 13.97 -4.19 1.81
C ILE A 333 14.21 -2.88 1.07
N ILE A 334 15.06 -2.05 1.64
CA ILE A 334 15.40 -0.72 1.13
C ILE A 334 16.55 -0.87 0.14
N ASN A 335 16.28 -0.54 -1.11
CA ASN A 335 17.21 -0.67 -2.21
C ASN A 335 17.95 0.65 -2.48
N GLY A 336 19.16 0.78 -1.92
CA GLY A 336 20.10 1.86 -2.27
C GLY A 336 21.10 1.46 -3.36
N GLY A 337 20.83 0.41 -4.12
CA GLY A 337 21.78 -0.22 -5.04
C GLY A 337 21.38 -0.14 -6.51
N PRO A 338 22.26 -0.63 -7.40
CA PRO A 338 22.02 -0.61 -8.83
C PRO A 338 21.10 -1.74 -9.30
N LYS A 339 20.88 -2.79 -8.48
CA LYS A 339 20.03 -3.92 -8.87
C LYS A 339 18.57 -3.51 -8.84
N ALA A 340 17.81 -3.90 -9.87
CA ALA A 340 16.38 -3.67 -9.89
C ALA A 340 15.67 -4.46 -8.76
N PRO A 341 14.60 -3.91 -8.15
CA PRO A 341 13.83 -4.57 -7.08
C PRO A 341 13.42 -6.01 -7.36
N GLY A 342 12.99 -6.30 -8.60
CA GLY A 342 12.59 -7.65 -9.01
C GLY A 342 13.74 -8.66 -8.99
N VAL A 343 14.94 -8.22 -9.36
CA VAL A 343 16.15 -9.08 -9.34
C VAL A 343 16.54 -9.42 -7.91
N ILE A 344 16.52 -8.43 -7.01
CA ILE A 344 16.79 -8.64 -5.57
C ILE A 344 15.82 -9.67 -4.99
N LEU A 345 14.53 -9.54 -5.33
CA LEU A 345 13.49 -10.44 -4.87
C LEU A 345 13.70 -11.89 -5.36
N ILE A 346 14.07 -12.07 -6.63
CA ILE A 346 14.37 -13.39 -7.21
C ILE A 346 15.59 -14.01 -6.53
N GLU A 347 16.69 -13.26 -6.40
CA GLU A 347 17.90 -13.77 -5.75
C GLU A 347 17.65 -14.17 -4.29
N LEU A 348 16.94 -13.33 -3.53
CA LEU A 348 16.57 -13.62 -2.14
C LEU A 348 15.71 -14.87 -2.04
N THR A 349 14.61 -14.92 -2.79
CA THR A 349 13.67 -16.05 -2.71
C THR A 349 14.32 -17.35 -3.17
N ASN A 350 15.17 -17.33 -4.19
CA ASN A 350 15.94 -18.51 -4.62
C ASN A 350 16.91 -18.98 -3.52
N SER A 351 17.64 -18.07 -2.86
CA SER A 351 18.55 -18.44 -1.77
C SER A 351 17.78 -19.06 -0.59
N LEU A 352 16.67 -18.44 -0.18
CA LEU A 352 15.84 -18.94 0.92
C LEU A 352 15.18 -20.29 0.59
N LYS A 353 14.76 -20.51 -0.67
CA LYS A 353 14.25 -21.81 -1.13
C LYS A 353 15.32 -22.88 -1.15
N ALA A 354 16.53 -22.55 -1.60
CA ALA A 354 17.65 -23.49 -1.62
C ALA A 354 18.03 -23.97 -0.21
N GLN A 355 17.80 -23.13 0.81
CA GLN A 355 17.98 -23.46 2.22
C GLN A 355 16.75 -24.12 2.89
N GLY A 356 15.66 -24.29 2.14
CA GLY A 356 14.41 -24.88 2.64
C GLY A 356 13.58 -23.97 3.54
N TYR A 357 13.93 -22.68 3.65
CA TYR A 357 13.19 -21.73 4.47
C TYR A 357 11.86 -21.33 3.82
N ILE A 358 11.83 -21.09 2.50
CA ILE A 358 10.59 -20.84 1.78
C ILE A 358 10.06 -22.16 1.23
N THR A 359 8.87 -22.56 1.67
CA THR A 359 8.24 -23.82 1.25
C THR A 359 7.25 -23.62 0.10
N GLU A 360 6.58 -22.47 0.03
CA GLU A 360 5.55 -22.19 -0.97
C GLU A 360 5.52 -20.74 -1.42
N ASP A 361 5.16 -20.52 -2.68
CA ASP A 361 4.95 -19.20 -3.28
C ASP A 361 3.46 -18.84 -3.30
N LEU A 362 3.10 -17.76 -2.61
CA LEU A 362 1.73 -17.26 -2.58
C LEU A 362 1.51 -16.14 -3.59
N LEU A 363 2.42 -15.19 -3.69
CA LEU A 363 2.35 -14.10 -4.65
C LEU A 363 3.75 -13.65 -5.04
N ASN A 364 3.94 -13.37 -6.32
CA ASN A 364 5.17 -12.74 -6.79
C ASN A 364 4.79 -11.65 -7.79
N ILE A 365 4.76 -10.40 -7.32
CA ILE A 365 4.46 -9.22 -8.14
C ILE A 365 5.77 -8.47 -8.38
N GLY A 366 6.07 -8.27 -9.65
CA GLY A 366 7.17 -7.43 -10.08
C GLY A 366 8.53 -8.13 -10.16
N SER A 367 8.56 -9.47 -10.18
CA SER A 367 9.75 -10.28 -10.51
C SER A 367 10.08 -10.28 -11.99
N GLU A 368 9.07 -10.13 -12.86
CA GLU A 368 9.28 -9.98 -14.30
C GLU A 368 9.44 -8.50 -14.65
N GLY A 369 10.69 -8.07 -14.89
CA GLY A 369 11.03 -6.76 -15.44
C GLY A 369 11.55 -5.71 -14.45
N ASP A 370 11.79 -4.51 -14.99
CA ASP A 370 12.40 -3.33 -14.34
C ASP A 370 11.38 -2.55 -13.49
N ASN A 371 10.74 -3.24 -12.55
CA ASN A 371 9.70 -2.65 -11.71
C ASN A 371 10.33 -1.80 -10.60
N HIS A 372 9.83 -0.58 -10.41
CA HIS A 372 10.26 0.32 -9.34
C HIS A 372 9.98 -0.26 -7.94
N HIS A 373 8.98 -1.14 -7.81
CA HIS A 373 8.62 -1.83 -6.58
C HIS A 373 8.32 -3.30 -6.89
N SER A 374 8.75 -4.18 -6.00
CA SER A 374 8.44 -5.62 -6.10
C SER A 374 7.93 -6.14 -4.76
N LYS A 375 6.91 -7.00 -4.82
CA LYS A 375 6.28 -7.61 -3.65
C LYS A 375 6.29 -9.12 -3.79
N TYR A 376 6.78 -9.83 -2.77
CA TYR A 376 6.71 -11.28 -2.70
C TYR A 376 5.96 -11.68 -1.45
N PHE A 377 5.04 -12.62 -1.58
CA PHE A 377 4.40 -13.26 -0.46
C PHE A 377 4.61 -14.77 -0.53
N GLY A 378 4.94 -15.39 0.59
CA GLY A 378 5.22 -16.82 0.66
C GLY A 378 4.93 -17.45 2.01
N ILE A 379 5.24 -18.74 2.08
CA ILE A 379 5.26 -19.51 3.33
C ILE A 379 6.71 -19.74 3.72
N PHE A 380 7.05 -19.33 4.93
CA PHE A 380 8.36 -19.48 5.56
C PHE A 380 8.28 -20.51 6.69
N LYS A 381 9.29 -21.35 6.82
CA LYS A 381 9.44 -22.28 7.94
C LYS A 381 10.85 -22.20 8.47
N LEU A 382 11.00 -21.94 9.77
CA LEU A 382 12.29 -22.14 10.44
C LEU A 382 12.65 -23.64 10.46
N PRO A 383 13.93 -24.01 10.54
CA PRO A 383 14.34 -25.41 10.61
C PRO A 383 13.82 -26.03 11.91
N GLY A 384 13.65 -27.36 11.92
CA GLY A 384 13.16 -28.10 13.08
C GLY A 384 11.75 -28.64 12.90
N GLU A 385 11.49 -29.78 13.55
CA GLU A 385 10.20 -30.48 13.44
C GLU A 385 9.06 -29.75 14.12
N SER A 386 9.35 -29.03 15.21
CA SER A 386 8.38 -28.20 15.95
C SER A 386 8.08 -26.86 15.30
N SER A 387 8.84 -26.47 14.28
CA SER A 387 8.69 -25.20 13.59
C SER A 387 7.41 -25.17 12.75
N ARG A 388 6.75 -24.02 12.75
CA ARG A 388 5.46 -23.80 12.08
C ARG A 388 5.65 -23.11 10.74
N HIS A 389 4.69 -23.32 9.84
CA HIS A 389 4.62 -22.56 8.61
C HIS A 389 4.06 -21.17 8.88
N ARG A 390 4.83 -20.14 8.57
CA ARG A 390 4.47 -18.73 8.78
C ARG A 390 4.32 -18.02 7.46
N ARG A 391 3.39 -17.06 7.42
CA ARG A 391 3.30 -16.11 6.32
C ARG A 391 4.46 -15.12 6.39
N ILE A 392 5.12 -14.91 5.25
CA ILE A 392 6.18 -13.90 5.10
C ILE A 392 5.93 -13.04 3.86
N ASP A 393 6.10 -11.73 4.03
CA ASP A 393 5.91 -10.73 3.00
C ASP A 393 7.17 -9.89 2.85
N PHE A 394 7.69 -9.82 1.62
CA PHE A 394 8.82 -8.98 1.24
C PHE A 394 8.35 -7.81 0.38
N PHE A 395 8.78 -6.61 0.72
CA PHE A 395 8.56 -5.39 -0.05
C PHE A 395 9.90 -4.79 -0.43
N VAL A 396 10.32 -4.87 -1.68
CA VAL A 396 11.55 -4.23 -2.16
C VAL A 396 11.20 -2.86 -2.70
N VAL A 397 11.79 -1.82 -2.09
CA VAL A 397 11.46 -0.41 -2.32
C VAL A 397 12.73 0.39 -2.63
N PRO A 398 12.72 1.35 -3.58
CA PRO A 398 13.83 2.26 -3.80
C PRO A 398 14.06 3.11 -2.55
N LYS A 399 15.32 3.51 -2.33
CA LYS A 399 15.68 4.36 -1.19
C LYS A 399 14.94 5.70 -1.21
N GLU A 400 14.63 6.21 -2.38
CA GLU A 400 13.92 7.48 -2.61
C GLU A 400 12.46 7.41 -2.14
N GLU A 401 11.88 6.20 -2.11
CA GLU A 401 10.50 5.94 -1.67
C GLU A 401 10.44 5.45 -0.21
N TYR A 402 11.55 5.53 0.54
CA TYR A 402 11.67 4.99 1.90
C TYR A 402 10.57 5.48 2.84
N ALA A 403 10.41 6.79 3.01
CA ALA A 403 9.43 7.36 3.93
C ALA A 403 7.97 7.00 3.60
N PRO A 404 7.47 7.18 2.36
CA PRO A 404 6.09 6.81 2.02
C PRO A 404 5.84 5.30 2.11
N ALA A 405 6.82 4.48 1.72
CA ALA A 405 6.75 3.03 1.87
C ALA A 405 6.70 2.63 3.35
N LEU A 406 7.54 3.24 4.19
CA LEU A 406 7.58 2.95 5.63
C LEU A 406 6.25 3.29 6.30
N VAL A 407 5.65 4.45 5.99
CA VAL A 407 4.30 4.79 6.50
C VAL A 407 3.28 3.75 6.05
N HIS A 408 3.27 3.40 4.76
CA HIS A 408 2.31 2.45 4.20
C HIS A 408 2.45 1.05 4.82
N TYR A 409 3.63 0.46 4.80
CA TYR A 409 3.82 -0.93 5.27
C TYR A 409 3.85 -1.03 6.79
N THR A 410 4.07 0.07 7.51
CA THR A 410 3.82 0.08 8.97
C THR A 410 2.34 -0.06 9.29
N GLY A 411 1.45 0.52 8.48
CA GLY A 411 0.02 0.51 8.75
C GLY A 411 -0.36 1.27 10.04
N SER A 412 -1.51 0.99 10.66
CA SER A 412 -2.51 -0.04 10.31
C SER A 412 -3.27 0.25 9.00
N ALA A 413 -4.08 -0.71 8.52
CA ALA A 413 -4.91 -0.49 7.32
C ALA A 413 -5.92 0.66 7.48
N LEU A 414 -6.48 0.83 8.68
CA LEU A 414 -7.37 1.95 9.01
C LEU A 414 -6.60 3.26 9.07
N PHE A 415 -5.44 3.28 9.72
CA PHE A 415 -4.56 4.44 9.76
C PHE A 415 -4.18 4.90 8.35
N ASN A 416 -3.73 3.97 7.50
CA ASN A 416 -3.40 4.23 6.10
C ASN A 416 -4.57 4.81 5.31
N ARG A 417 -5.79 4.32 5.53
CA ARG A 417 -6.99 4.86 4.90
C ARG A 417 -7.24 6.31 5.38
N SER A 418 -7.17 6.54 6.69
CA SER A 418 -7.42 7.84 7.30
C SER A 418 -6.42 8.90 6.84
N ILE A 419 -5.11 8.61 6.87
CA ILE A 419 -4.08 9.55 6.43
C ILE A 419 -4.19 9.86 4.94
N LYS A 420 -4.54 8.88 4.08
CA LYS A 420 -4.81 9.11 2.66
C LYS A 420 -6.02 10.00 2.42
N VAL A 421 -7.08 9.86 3.23
CA VAL A 421 -8.25 10.75 3.18
C VAL A 421 -7.88 12.18 3.61
N LEU A 422 -7.03 12.33 4.63
CA LEU A 422 -6.53 13.65 5.06
C LEU A 422 -5.65 14.30 3.99
N ALA A 423 -4.73 13.56 3.38
CA ALA A 423 -3.93 14.04 2.25
C ALA A 423 -4.84 14.51 1.09
N ALA A 424 -5.87 13.73 0.78
CA ALA A 424 -6.83 14.07 -0.28
C ALA A 424 -7.60 15.38 -0.01
N LYS A 425 -7.87 15.73 1.26
CA LYS A 425 -8.49 17.02 1.64
C LYS A 425 -7.56 18.21 1.43
N LYS A 426 -6.27 17.97 1.21
CA LYS A 426 -5.24 18.99 0.93
C LYS A 426 -4.75 18.94 -0.51
N ASP A 427 -5.56 18.38 -1.42
CA ASP A 427 -5.22 18.21 -2.84
C ASP A 427 -3.91 17.42 -3.06
N MET A 428 -3.66 16.46 -2.17
CA MET A 428 -2.52 15.54 -2.25
C MET A 428 -2.97 14.08 -2.44
N ILE A 429 -2.06 13.26 -2.97
CA ILE A 429 -2.16 11.80 -2.95
C ILE A 429 -0.97 11.26 -2.19
N LEU A 430 -1.24 10.46 -1.16
CA LEU A 430 -0.24 9.62 -0.51
C LEU A 430 -0.38 8.17 -1.00
N THR A 431 0.69 7.62 -1.57
CA THR A 431 0.84 6.19 -1.91
C THR A 431 2.03 5.60 -1.18
N GLU A 432 2.29 4.29 -1.33
CA GLU A 432 3.57 3.70 -0.91
C GLU A 432 4.79 4.28 -1.67
N HIS A 433 4.57 4.96 -2.79
CA HIS A 433 5.64 5.46 -3.66
C HIS A 433 5.99 6.93 -3.43
N GLY A 434 5.13 7.68 -2.74
CA GLY A 434 5.31 9.12 -2.64
C GLY A 434 4.10 9.85 -2.11
N LEU A 435 4.36 11.06 -1.66
CA LEU A 435 3.36 12.11 -1.47
C LEU A 435 3.40 13.01 -2.70
N PHE A 436 2.25 13.24 -3.33
CA PHE A 436 2.14 14.07 -4.54
C PHE A 436 1.17 15.22 -4.29
N ARG A 437 1.50 16.43 -4.76
CA ARG A 437 0.69 17.65 -4.63
C ARG A 437 0.19 18.14 -5.98
N GLY A 438 -0.99 18.76 -5.99
CA GLY A 438 -1.59 19.30 -7.22
C GLY A 438 -2.21 18.20 -8.07
N THR A 439 -2.74 17.18 -7.40
CA THR A 439 -3.42 16.08 -8.06
C THR A 439 -4.72 16.54 -8.70
N LEU A 440 -4.93 16.24 -9.98
CA LEU A 440 -6.21 16.44 -10.63
C LEU A 440 -7.05 15.15 -10.57
N ARG A 441 -8.28 15.25 -10.08
CA ARG A 441 -9.23 14.13 -10.02
C ARG A 441 -10.50 14.45 -10.80
N LYS A 442 -11.08 13.43 -11.42
CA LYS A 442 -12.44 13.47 -11.98
C LYS A 442 -13.24 12.33 -11.37
N GLY A 443 -14.11 12.64 -10.42
CA GLY A 443 -14.76 11.62 -9.59
C GLY A 443 -13.73 10.86 -8.74
N SER A 444 -13.75 9.52 -8.82
CA SER A 444 -12.78 8.64 -8.14
C SER A 444 -11.47 8.46 -8.91
N GLU A 445 -11.38 8.89 -10.17
CA GLU A 445 -10.22 8.67 -11.01
C GLU A 445 -9.19 9.80 -10.87
N VAL A 446 -7.92 9.40 -10.73
CA VAL A 446 -6.76 10.30 -10.69
C VAL A 446 -6.31 10.56 -12.12
N MET A 447 -6.52 11.79 -12.59
CA MET A 447 -6.16 12.23 -13.95
C MET A 447 -4.67 12.61 -14.01
N CYS A 448 -4.15 13.24 -12.96
CA CYS A 448 -2.74 13.57 -12.81
C CYS A 448 -2.34 13.35 -11.35
N ARG A 449 -1.26 12.60 -11.10
CA ARG A 449 -0.76 12.38 -9.72
C ARG A 449 -0.27 13.67 -9.08
N GLY A 450 0.19 14.64 -9.87
CA GLY A 450 0.77 15.88 -9.39
C GLY A 450 2.29 15.78 -9.21
N GLN A 451 2.89 16.80 -8.62
CA GLN A 451 4.33 16.89 -8.38
C GLN A 451 4.70 16.11 -7.11
N LEU A 452 5.79 15.33 -7.18
CA LEU A 452 6.34 14.63 -6.02
C LEU A 452 6.81 15.64 -4.96
N VAL A 453 6.36 15.44 -3.73
CA VAL A 453 6.76 16.23 -2.55
C VAL A 453 7.97 15.54 -1.90
N PRO A 454 9.11 16.24 -1.74
CA PRO A 454 10.28 15.69 -1.07
C PRO A 454 9.96 15.27 0.36
N THR A 455 10.10 13.98 0.67
CA THR A 455 9.79 13.40 1.98
C THR A 455 10.88 12.42 2.37
N ALA A 456 11.89 12.90 3.09
CA ALA A 456 13.04 12.08 3.49
C ALA A 456 12.70 11.20 4.71
N THR A 457 11.81 11.69 5.57
CA THR A 457 11.38 11.03 6.80
C THR A 457 9.87 10.84 6.83
N GLU A 458 9.39 9.96 7.73
CA GLU A 458 7.95 9.87 7.98
C GLU A 458 7.40 11.22 8.44
N GLU A 459 8.10 11.93 9.33
CA GLU A 459 7.68 13.24 9.86
C GLU A 459 7.40 14.27 8.78
N ASP A 460 8.19 14.29 7.70
CA ASP A 460 7.96 15.18 6.55
C ASP A 460 6.56 14.96 5.96
N ILE A 461 6.13 13.71 5.80
CA ILE A 461 4.79 13.37 5.28
C ILE A 461 3.70 13.91 6.22
N PHE A 462 3.88 13.75 7.53
CA PHE A 462 2.93 14.24 8.52
C PHE A 462 2.84 15.77 8.51
N ASN A 463 3.99 16.45 8.44
CA ASN A 463 4.08 17.91 8.37
C ASN A 463 3.40 18.46 7.11
N GLU A 464 3.65 17.86 5.95
CA GLU A 464 3.04 18.27 4.67
C GLU A 464 1.52 18.07 4.66
N ILE A 465 1.04 17.00 5.30
CA ILE A 465 -0.40 16.74 5.50
C ILE A 465 -0.96 17.58 6.66
N GLY A 466 -0.12 18.31 7.42
CA GLY A 466 -0.47 19.10 8.61
C GLY A 466 -1.15 18.26 9.68
N LEU A 467 -0.61 17.07 9.92
CA LEU A 467 -0.99 16.17 10.99
C LEU A 467 0.18 16.09 11.98
N PRO A 468 -0.03 16.19 13.30
CA PRO A 468 1.04 15.92 14.26
C PRO A 468 1.61 14.52 14.07
N TYR A 469 2.94 14.37 14.15
CA TYR A 469 3.58 13.07 13.95
C TYR A 469 2.99 12.01 14.89
N ARG A 470 2.69 10.85 14.32
CA ARG A 470 2.26 9.66 15.07
C ARG A 470 3.33 8.59 14.94
N SER A 471 3.95 8.26 16.07
CA SER A 471 4.90 7.14 16.16
C SER A 471 4.21 5.84 15.75
N PRO A 472 4.95 4.80 15.32
CA PRO A 472 4.36 3.54 14.86
C PRO A 472 3.39 2.90 15.86
N LYS A 473 3.68 2.99 17.16
CA LYS A 473 2.83 2.47 18.24
C LYS A 473 1.48 3.20 18.37
N GLN A 474 1.37 4.42 17.83
CA GLN A 474 0.16 5.25 17.80
C GLN A 474 -0.61 5.14 16.48
N ARG A 475 -0.27 4.16 15.63
CA ARG A 475 -0.95 3.88 14.34
C ARG A 475 -1.88 2.67 14.41
N ASP A 476 -2.08 2.20 15.63
CA ASP A 476 -3.17 1.39 16.17
C ASP A 476 -4.60 1.57 15.66
N ASP A 477 -4.90 2.63 14.86
CA ASP A 477 -6.13 3.41 15.09
C ASP A 477 -6.76 4.00 13.82
#